data_AF-A0A3D4HBH3-F1
#
_entry.id   AF-A0A3D4HBH3-F1
#
_cell.length_a   1.000
_cell.length_b   1.000
_cell.length_c   1.000
_cell.angle_alpha   90.00
_cell.angle_beta   90.00
_cell.angle_gamma   90.00
#
_symmetry.space_group_name_H-M   'P 1'
#
loop_
_entity.id
_entity.type
_entity.pdbx_description
1 polymer ?
#
loop_
_entity_poly.entity_id
_entity_poly.type
_entity_poly.pdbx_seq_one_letter_code
_entity_poly.pdbx_strand_id
1 'polypeptide(L)'
;MWALGDRPLPEVIGSKPVPVISAAIVGFGEFRGRLSKNIYGETLHPSLDRLGNGHVLNLAYLDRFMNFRLLCPFLTTALILAIPVFADDAVSTGDFIVEPATFHNAGFEWKLSGDDNRNATVSVRFRALDESAWTEAQPLLRIGDEKVWRAREYLEYWTPRMFAGSIFGLEPGKTYQCAFEMSDPDGVNGSAKQTVEVTTRAYPKTYAGGRVLHVYPPNYEGPREEPSFTGLLEAYYGPGLGDWDVVRTRPVNPGDTILVHAGLYRADRRDYVNPHQIPFHGSYVFTRDGTAEKPITIKAAGDGEAIFDGDNVYKLFDVMAADHHIFEGLTLRNAEIAVYAGLKDVLGCSNLTVKNCRLEDVGIGVHNEWAGSKDFYITDNVMIGRDDHYRLNGWNGMTTYGPSPVNSYYGVKVYGSGHVISHNKVSFFHDGICISTYGLPEEEQDLKCVSIDIHNNDVFLSVDDFIETDGG
;
A
#
# COMPACT_ATOMS: atom_id res chain seq x y z
N MET A 1 -27.48 -7.55 -42.63
CA MET A 1 -27.72 -8.99 -42.89
C MET A 1 -27.57 -9.70 -41.56
N TRP A 2 -28.46 -9.59 -40.56
CA TRP A 2 -29.86 -10.05 -40.43
C TRP A 2 -30.08 -11.53 -40.78
N ALA A 3 -30.11 -12.37 -39.73
CA ALA A 3 -31.04 -13.50 -39.56
C ALA A 3 -30.89 -14.07 -38.13
N LEU A 4 -31.63 -13.52 -37.16
CA LEU A 4 -31.98 -14.19 -35.92
C LEU A 4 -33.43 -14.69 -36.07
N GLY A 5 -33.63 -15.99 -35.86
CA GLY A 5 -34.91 -16.67 -36.07
C GLY A 5 -35.81 -16.61 -34.83
N ASP A 6 -37.06 -16.30 -35.09
CA ASP A 6 -38.18 -16.22 -34.16
C ASP A 6 -38.51 -17.57 -33.48
N ARG A 7 -38.79 -17.52 -32.17
CA ARG A 7 -39.64 -18.50 -31.47
C ARG A 7 -40.67 -17.75 -30.61
N PRO A 8 -41.96 -18.13 -30.64
CA PRO A 8 -42.99 -17.45 -29.88
C PRO A 8 -43.09 -17.97 -28.43
N LEU A 9 -43.33 -17.05 -27.49
CA LEU A 9 -43.73 -17.30 -26.10
C LEU A 9 -45.26 -17.52 -26.04
N PRO A 10 -45.78 -18.41 -25.18
CA PRO A 10 -47.22 -18.56 -24.98
C PRO A 10 -47.80 -17.57 -23.94
N GLU A 11 -49.08 -17.28 -24.14
CA GLU A 11 -49.90 -16.23 -23.54
C GLU A 11 -50.21 -16.37 -22.05
N VAL A 12 -50.49 -15.20 -21.48
CA VAL A 12 -51.00 -14.89 -20.14
C VAL A 12 -52.50 -15.17 -20.05
N ILE A 13 -52.95 -15.83 -18.97
CA ILE A 13 -54.36 -15.89 -18.53
C ILE A 13 -54.48 -15.08 -17.23
N GLY A 14 -55.43 -14.13 -17.20
CA GLY A 14 -55.62 -13.18 -16.10
C GLY A 14 -56.77 -13.49 -15.12
N SER A 15 -57.13 -12.42 -14.37
CA SER A 15 -58.20 -12.22 -13.35
C SER A 15 -57.71 -12.32 -11.89
N LYS A 16 -57.94 -11.39 -10.94
CA LYS A 16 -58.76 -10.15 -10.80
C LYS A 16 -58.23 -9.31 -9.58
N PRO A 17 -58.65 -8.04 -9.39
CA PRO A 17 -58.04 -7.06 -8.45
C PRO A 17 -58.90 -6.70 -7.21
N VAL A 18 -58.29 -6.23 -6.10
CA VAL A 18 -58.91 -5.38 -5.03
C VAL A 18 -57.79 -4.74 -4.15
N PRO A 19 -58.01 -3.63 -3.39
CA PRO A 19 -58.12 -2.23 -3.81
C PRO A 19 -57.01 -1.31 -3.23
N VAL A 20 -56.83 -0.14 -3.84
CA VAL A 20 -56.11 1.03 -3.29
C VAL A 20 -57.12 1.91 -2.55
N ILE A 21 -56.75 2.40 -1.36
CA ILE A 21 -57.38 3.57 -0.73
C ILE A 21 -56.39 4.73 -0.78
N SER A 22 -56.72 5.75 -1.56
CA SER A 22 -56.21 7.12 -1.38
C SER A 22 -57.26 7.94 -0.62
N ALA A 23 -56.78 8.81 0.26
CA ALA A 23 -57.46 10.05 0.59
C ALA A 23 -56.46 11.20 0.43
N ALA A 24 -56.79 12.10 -0.49
CA ALA A 24 -56.16 13.40 -0.70
C ALA A 24 -56.72 14.43 0.29
N ILE A 25 -56.06 15.59 0.41
CA ILE A 25 -56.63 16.95 0.21
C ILE A 25 -55.49 17.99 0.38
N VAL A 26 -55.07 18.66 -0.72
CA VAL A 26 -55.26 20.09 -1.07
C VAL A 26 -54.57 21.09 -0.11
N GLY A 27 -53.75 22.05 -0.52
CA GLY A 27 -53.31 22.42 -1.87
C GLY A 27 -52.59 23.78 -1.94
N PHE A 28 -52.46 24.25 -3.18
CA PHE A 28 -52.25 25.62 -3.69
C PHE A 28 -51.05 26.45 -3.21
N GLY A 29 -50.31 26.99 -4.20
CA GLY A 29 -49.50 28.21 -4.00
C GLY A 29 -48.37 28.38 -5.01
N GLU A 30 -48.65 29.14 -6.07
CA GLU A 30 -47.77 29.46 -7.19
C GLU A 30 -46.57 30.41 -6.89
N PHE A 31 -45.56 30.28 -7.76
CA PHE A 31 -44.78 31.34 -8.42
C PHE A 31 -43.58 32.05 -7.75
N ARG A 32 -42.48 32.00 -8.55
CA ARG A 32 -41.42 33.00 -8.81
C ARG A 32 -40.32 33.23 -7.76
N GLY A 33 -39.11 32.81 -8.18
CA GLY A 33 -38.16 33.78 -8.71
C GLY A 33 -36.92 34.11 -7.87
N ARG A 34 -35.77 33.66 -8.40
CA ARG A 34 -34.46 34.37 -8.51
C ARG A 34 -33.67 34.78 -7.25
N LEU A 35 -32.36 34.58 -7.43
CA LEU A 35 -31.20 35.32 -6.89
C LEU A 35 -30.81 34.99 -5.44
N SER A 36 -29.73 34.25 -5.21
CA SER A 36 -28.30 34.63 -5.26
C SER A 36 -27.77 35.18 -3.94
N LYS A 37 -26.54 34.73 -3.63
CA LYS A 37 -25.56 35.22 -2.65
C LYS A 37 -25.66 34.70 -1.21
N ASN A 38 -24.64 33.91 -0.89
CA ASN A 38 -23.74 34.05 0.26
C ASN A 38 -24.02 35.26 1.15
N ILE A 39 -24.02 35.05 2.46
CA ILE A 39 -23.09 35.70 3.40
C ILE A 39 -23.21 35.00 4.76
N TYR A 40 -22.03 34.82 5.36
CA TYR A 40 -21.77 34.48 6.74
C TYR A 40 -22.73 35.12 7.75
N GLY A 41 -23.12 34.35 8.76
CA GLY A 41 -23.86 34.87 9.90
C GLY A 41 -23.93 33.84 11.01
N GLU A 42 -22.86 33.76 11.80
CA GLU A 42 -22.91 33.16 13.12
C GLU A 42 -24.04 33.80 13.94
N THR A 43 -24.88 32.98 14.55
CA THR A 43 -25.65 33.37 15.73
C THR A 43 -25.86 32.13 16.59
N LEU A 44 -25.06 32.04 17.65
CA LEU A 44 -25.30 31.19 18.81
C LEU A 44 -26.37 31.84 19.68
N HIS A 45 -27.37 31.06 20.13
CA HIS A 45 -27.80 31.14 21.53
C HIS A 45 -28.39 29.80 22.01
N PRO A 46 -28.14 29.38 23.26
CA PRO A 46 -28.37 28.03 23.74
C PRO A 46 -29.60 27.91 24.66
N SER A 47 -30.12 26.68 24.81
CA SER A 47 -31.08 26.31 25.86
C SER A 47 -30.36 25.66 27.05
N LEU A 48 -30.62 26.23 28.23
CA LEU A 48 -30.18 25.84 29.57
C LEU A 48 -30.98 24.65 30.15
N ASP A 49 -30.29 23.83 30.96
CA ASP A 49 -30.65 23.32 32.31
C ASP A 49 -29.64 22.16 32.62
N ARG A 50 -29.02 21.96 33.78
CA ARG A 50 -29.36 22.29 35.18
C ARG A 50 -28.20 21.87 36.13
N LEU A 51 -28.23 22.42 37.37
CA LEU A 51 -27.50 22.06 38.62
C LEU A 51 -26.04 22.55 38.72
N GLY A 52 -25.56 23.24 39.76
CA GLY A 52 -26.13 23.69 41.04
C GLY A 52 -24.98 24.06 42.01
N ASN A 53 -25.21 25.07 42.86
CA ASN A 53 -24.42 25.55 44.02
C ASN A 53 -23.16 26.37 43.67
N GLY A 54 -23.04 27.68 43.96
CA GLY A 54 -23.34 28.44 45.20
C GLY A 54 -21.99 28.74 45.86
N HIS A 55 -21.38 29.93 45.79
CA HIS A 55 -21.64 31.22 46.47
C HIS A 55 -20.85 32.30 45.67
N VAL A 56 -21.39 33.38 45.07
CA VAL A 56 -22.05 34.60 45.58
C VAL A 56 -21.32 35.29 46.74
N LEU A 57 -20.61 36.39 46.44
CA LEU A 57 -21.00 37.79 46.71
C LEU A 57 -19.95 38.71 46.02
N ASN A 58 -20.30 39.50 44.98
CA ASN A 58 -20.93 40.84 45.04
C ASN A 58 -20.11 41.84 45.89
N LEU A 59 -19.88 43.11 45.53
CA LEU A 59 -20.52 44.04 44.59
C LEU A 59 -19.64 45.31 44.65
N ALA A 60 -19.45 46.02 43.55
CA ALA A 60 -19.72 47.48 43.47
C ALA A 60 -19.08 48.09 42.21
N TYR A 61 -19.92 48.21 41.20
CA TYR A 61 -19.94 49.27 40.19
C TYR A 61 -19.74 50.66 40.82
N LEU A 62 -19.00 51.55 40.14
CA LEU A 62 -19.56 52.84 39.70
C LEU A 62 -18.64 53.60 38.73
N ASP A 63 -19.22 53.88 37.56
CA ASP A 63 -18.79 54.85 36.56
C ASP A 63 -18.53 56.25 37.13
N ARG A 64 -17.54 56.96 36.58
CA ARG A 64 -17.73 58.27 35.92
C ARG A 64 -16.43 58.88 35.35
N PHE A 65 -16.44 59.07 34.04
CA PHE A 65 -16.13 60.30 33.28
C PHE A 65 -14.97 61.23 33.67
N MET A 66 -14.12 61.47 32.65
CA MET A 66 -13.51 62.75 32.23
C MET A 66 -12.47 63.44 33.14
N ASN A 67 -11.20 63.48 32.69
CA ASN A 67 -10.55 64.69 32.10
C ASN A 67 -9.01 64.66 32.20
N PHE A 68 -8.38 64.99 31.07
CA PHE A 68 -7.18 65.83 30.86
C PHE A 68 -5.90 65.67 31.72
N ARG A 69 -4.78 65.51 30.98
CA ARG A 69 -3.43 66.14 31.10
C ARG A 69 -2.24 65.37 31.71
N LEU A 70 -1.23 65.21 30.83
CA LEU A 70 0.19 65.59 30.94
C LEU A 70 1.23 64.64 31.60
N LEU A 71 2.29 64.37 30.79
CA LEU A 71 3.71 64.11 31.10
C LEU A 71 4.02 62.77 31.81
N CYS A 72 5.05 61.98 31.48
CA CYS A 72 6.36 62.20 30.88
C CYS A 72 6.89 60.82 30.36
N PRO A 73 7.74 60.76 29.31
CA PRO A 73 8.19 59.51 28.70
C PRO A 73 9.46 58.97 29.37
N PHE A 74 9.50 57.69 29.70
CA PHE A 74 10.75 56.93 29.83
C PHE A 74 10.79 55.94 28.66
N LEU A 75 11.40 56.39 27.55
CA LEU A 75 11.72 55.55 26.42
C LEU A 75 13.04 54.84 26.75
N THR A 76 12.98 53.67 27.37
CA THR A 76 14.13 52.76 27.46
C THR A 76 14.41 52.22 26.05
N THR A 77 15.39 52.81 25.37
CA THR A 77 15.90 52.32 24.09
C THR A 77 16.67 51.02 24.35
N ALA A 78 16.00 49.87 24.25
CA ALA A 78 16.65 48.59 24.10
C ALA A 78 17.24 48.54 22.68
N LEU A 79 18.55 48.78 22.57
CA LEU A 79 19.30 48.60 21.34
C LEU A 79 19.38 47.09 21.08
N ILE A 80 18.40 46.55 20.34
CA ILE A 80 18.47 45.18 19.82
C ILE A 80 19.59 45.17 18.78
N LEU A 81 20.76 44.64 19.16
CA LEU A 81 21.80 44.25 18.22
C LEU A 81 21.20 43.20 17.29
N ALA A 82 20.78 43.63 16.10
CA ALA A 82 20.45 42.73 15.01
C ALA A 82 21.76 42.05 14.59
N ILE A 83 22.00 40.84 15.07
CA ILE A 83 23.06 39.97 14.57
C ILE A 83 22.64 39.56 13.16
N PRO A 84 23.38 39.92 12.10
CA PRO A 84 23.09 39.42 10.77
C PRO A 84 23.28 37.90 10.79
N VAL A 85 22.23 37.16 10.46
CA VAL A 85 22.33 35.74 10.12
C VAL A 85 22.95 35.71 8.73
N PHE A 86 24.23 35.32 8.65
CA PHE A 86 24.87 35.08 7.35
C PHE A 86 24.36 33.75 6.81
N ALA A 87 24.05 33.70 5.50
CA ALA A 87 23.76 32.45 4.81
C ALA A 87 24.98 31.52 4.93
N ASP A 88 24.74 30.25 5.24
CA ASP A 88 25.79 29.23 5.27
C ASP A 88 25.88 28.60 3.88
N ASP A 89 26.56 29.30 2.97
CA ASP A 89 26.61 28.93 1.55
C ASP A 89 27.48 27.70 1.31
N ALA A 90 28.49 27.43 2.15
CA ALA A 90 29.35 26.25 2.01
C ALA A 90 28.67 24.98 2.56
N VAL A 91 28.70 23.90 1.78
CA VAL A 91 28.15 22.61 2.20
C VAL A 91 29.00 21.97 3.30
N SER A 92 28.32 21.39 4.29
CA SER A 92 28.92 20.51 5.29
C SER A 92 28.35 19.11 5.15
N THR A 93 29.21 18.13 4.85
CA THR A 93 28.79 16.74 4.61
C THR A 93 28.34 16.07 5.91
N GLY A 94 27.18 15.40 5.89
CA GLY A 94 26.65 14.59 6.98
C GLY A 94 26.67 13.09 6.66
N ASP A 95 25.74 12.35 7.27
CA ASP A 95 25.61 10.89 7.11
C ASP A 95 25.40 10.51 5.64
N PHE A 96 26.09 9.43 5.23
CA PHE A 96 25.88 8.78 3.94
C PHE A 96 25.13 7.47 4.17
N ILE A 97 23.98 7.32 3.52
CA ILE A 97 23.06 6.20 3.67
C ILE A 97 23.01 5.44 2.35
N VAL A 98 23.13 4.12 2.43
CA VAL A 98 22.90 3.19 1.33
C VAL A 98 21.56 2.55 1.58
N GLU A 99 20.60 2.80 0.70
CA GLU A 99 19.28 2.20 0.79
C GLU A 99 19.31 0.73 0.33
N PRO A 100 18.34 -0.10 0.78
CA PRO A 100 18.23 -1.48 0.32
C PRO A 100 18.24 -1.55 -1.22
N ALA A 101 19.09 -2.39 -1.79
CA ALA A 101 19.14 -2.56 -3.25
C ALA A 101 17.98 -3.45 -3.73
N THR A 102 17.45 -3.15 -4.91
CA THR A 102 16.51 -4.03 -5.61
C THR A 102 17.26 -4.98 -6.55
N PHE A 103 16.57 -5.59 -7.52
CA PHE A 103 17.23 -6.43 -8.53
C PHE A 103 18.13 -5.62 -9.47
N HIS A 104 17.74 -4.39 -9.79
CA HIS A 104 18.39 -3.60 -10.82
C HIS A 104 18.82 -2.21 -10.37
N ASN A 105 18.45 -1.79 -9.16
CA ASN A 105 18.67 -0.42 -8.70
C ASN A 105 19.29 -0.40 -7.30
N ALA A 106 20.06 0.65 -7.02
CA ALA A 106 20.62 0.94 -5.69
C ALA A 106 20.36 2.41 -5.35
N GLY A 107 19.80 2.68 -4.17
CA GLY A 107 19.47 4.03 -3.69
C GLY A 107 20.48 4.57 -2.69
N PHE A 108 20.63 5.89 -2.64
CA PHE A 108 21.58 6.58 -1.78
C PHE A 108 21.03 7.91 -1.28
N GLU A 109 21.35 8.23 -0.03
CA GLU A 109 21.12 9.55 0.57
C GLU A 109 22.43 10.09 1.16
N TRP A 110 22.68 11.38 1.02
CA TRP A 110 23.81 12.05 1.65
C TRP A 110 23.33 13.32 2.34
N LYS A 111 23.14 13.23 3.67
CA LYS A 111 22.69 14.35 4.50
C LYS A 111 23.72 15.47 4.47
N LEU A 112 23.25 16.70 4.68
CA LEU A 112 24.09 17.88 4.73
C LEU A 112 23.52 18.98 5.65
N SER A 113 24.38 19.93 6.02
CA SER A 113 24.01 21.26 6.48
C SER A 113 24.71 22.32 5.62
N GLY A 114 24.32 23.59 5.76
CA GLY A 114 24.76 24.65 4.84
C GLY A 114 24.12 24.52 3.46
N ASP A 115 24.85 24.94 2.42
CA ASP A 115 24.39 24.99 1.02
C ASP A 115 23.03 25.69 0.89
N ASP A 116 22.90 26.85 1.55
CA ASP A 116 21.65 27.65 1.55
C ASP A 116 21.32 28.19 0.14
N ASN A 117 22.35 28.40 -0.70
CA ASN A 117 22.19 28.82 -2.10
C ASN A 117 21.94 27.65 -3.08
N ARG A 118 21.97 26.39 -2.59
CA ARG A 118 21.71 25.14 -3.33
C ARG A 118 22.54 24.96 -4.60
N ASN A 119 23.82 25.30 -4.55
CA ASN A 119 24.73 25.19 -5.70
C ASN A 119 25.71 24.01 -5.58
N ALA A 120 25.71 23.28 -4.47
CA ALA A 120 26.47 22.04 -4.32
C ALA A 120 25.94 20.94 -5.25
N THR A 121 26.80 19.98 -5.60
CA THR A 121 26.50 18.85 -6.48
C THR A 121 27.16 17.57 -5.99
N VAL A 122 26.59 16.40 -6.32
CA VAL A 122 27.22 15.09 -6.09
C VAL A 122 27.24 14.29 -7.38
N SER A 123 28.44 14.02 -7.89
CA SER A 123 28.65 13.12 -9.03
C SER A 123 28.71 11.66 -8.57
N VAL A 124 28.26 10.74 -9.43
CA VAL A 124 28.16 9.30 -9.12
C VAL A 124 28.76 8.49 -10.24
N ARG A 125 29.63 7.55 -9.89
CA ARG A 125 30.17 6.54 -10.81
C ARG A 125 30.21 5.18 -10.15
N PHE A 126 30.11 4.12 -10.94
CA PHE A 126 30.07 2.75 -10.43
C PHE A 126 30.80 1.79 -11.36
N ARG A 127 31.13 0.62 -10.83
CA ARG A 127 31.66 -0.52 -11.59
C ARG A 127 31.32 -1.81 -10.88
N ALA A 128 31.16 -2.90 -11.62
CA ALA A 128 31.11 -4.21 -10.99
C ALA A 128 32.47 -4.55 -10.35
N LEU A 129 32.49 -5.33 -9.27
CA LEU A 129 33.76 -5.67 -8.59
C LEU A 129 34.74 -6.47 -9.46
N ASP A 130 34.22 -7.19 -10.45
CA ASP A 130 34.99 -7.94 -11.45
C ASP A 130 35.44 -7.09 -12.65
N GLU A 131 35.10 -5.79 -12.66
CA GLU A 131 35.44 -4.85 -13.72
C GLU A 131 36.37 -3.74 -13.24
N SER A 132 37.27 -3.28 -14.11
CA SER A 132 38.17 -2.18 -13.80
C SER A 132 37.61 -0.81 -14.20
N ALA A 133 36.79 -0.77 -15.26
CA ALA A 133 36.28 0.45 -15.86
C ALA A 133 35.13 1.04 -15.05
N TRP A 134 35.12 2.36 -14.87
CA TRP A 134 34.04 3.08 -14.21
C TRP A 134 33.00 3.55 -15.24
N THR A 135 31.73 3.43 -14.85
CA THR A 135 30.57 3.95 -15.58
C THR A 135 30.00 5.13 -14.81
N GLU A 136 29.71 6.23 -15.49
CA GLU A 136 29.02 7.38 -14.89
C GLU A 136 27.53 7.08 -14.72
N ALA A 137 26.98 7.47 -13.56
CA ALA A 137 25.55 7.43 -13.27
C ALA A 137 24.98 8.84 -13.21
N GLN A 138 23.66 8.96 -12.98
CA GLN A 138 23.06 10.26 -12.73
C GLN A 138 23.60 10.86 -11.43
N PRO A 139 23.84 12.17 -11.36
CA PRO A 139 24.18 12.84 -10.11
C PRO A 139 23.02 12.74 -9.12
N LEU A 140 23.32 12.80 -7.83
CA LEU A 140 22.28 12.86 -6.81
C LEU A 140 21.57 14.23 -6.85
N LEU A 141 20.29 14.24 -6.53
CA LEU A 141 19.45 15.44 -6.52
C LEU A 141 19.50 16.13 -5.14
N ARG A 142 19.76 17.44 -5.13
CA ARG A 142 19.68 18.27 -3.92
C ARG A 142 18.23 18.53 -3.52
N ILE A 143 17.83 18.05 -2.34
CA ILE A 143 16.48 18.20 -1.75
C ILE A 143 16.55 18.65 -0.28
N GLY A 144 15.45 19.15 0.28
CA GLY A 144 15.32 19.53 1.70
C GLY A 144 14.61 20.86 1.92
N ASP A 145 14.11 21.11 3.12
CA ASP A 145 13.35 22.31 3.53
C ASP A 145 11.98 22.49 2.84
N GLU A 146 11.54 21.56 2.00
CA GLU A 146 10.19 21.55 1.45
C GLU A 146 9.19 21.18 2.56
N LYS A 147 8.17 22.02 2.78
CA LYS A 147 7.11 21.77 3.77
C LYS A 147 5.94 21.03 3.12
N VAL A 148 5.70 19.80 3.56
CA VAL A 148 4.49 19.03 3.28
C VAL A 148 3.55 19.16 4.47
N TRP A 149 2.29 19.56 4.23
CA TRP A 149 1.36 19.77 5.34
C TRP A 149 -0.11 19.51 5.00
N ARG A 150 -0.84 18.97 5.98
CA ARG A 150 -2.30 18.95 6.07
C ARG A 150 -2.72 19.14 7.53
N ALA A 151 -3.20 20.35 7.84
CA ALA A 151 -3.47 20.76 9.23
C ALA A 151 -4.59 19.96 9.91
N ARG A 152 -5.59 19.50 9.14
CA ARG A 152 -6.72 18.73 9.70
C ARG A 152 -6.28 17.33 10.14
N GLU A 153 -5.38 16.72 9.37
CA GLU A 153 -4.84 15.38 9.61
C GLU A 153 -3.58 15.40 10.50
N TYR A 154 -3.17 16.58 10.99
CA TYR A 154 -1.95 16.77 11.78
C TYR A 154 -0.67 16.26 11.08
N LEU A 155 -0.67 16.31 9.75
CA LEU A 155 0.50 15.99 8.95
C LEU A 155 1.30 17.27 8.75
N GLU A 156 2.48 17.35 9.35
CA GLU A 156 3.46 18.39 9.09
C GLU A 156 4.85 17.75 8.98
N TYR A 157 5.46 17.88 7.83
CA TYR A 157 6.76 17.28 7.53
C TYR A 157 7.63 18.26 6.75
N TRP A 158 8.90 18.32 7.12
CA TRP A 158 9.93 19.03 6.37
C TRP A 158 10.89 17.99 5.83
N THR A 159 11.12 18.04 4.53
CA THR A 159 12.11 17.20 3.89
C THR A 159 13.51 17.49 4.46
N PRO A 160 14.30 16.47 4.78
CA PRO A 160 15.66 16.67 5.29
C PRO A 160 16.56 17.28 4.22
N ARG A 161 17.50 18.14 4.63
CA ARG A 161 18.56 18.66 3.75
C ARG A 161 19.52 17.53 3.38
N MET A 162 19.49 17.12 2.11
CA MET A 162 20.34 16.05 1.60
C MET A 162 20.47 16.05 0.08
N PHE A 163 21.38 15.22 -0.41
CA PHE A 163 21.36 14.70 -1.77
C PHE A 163 20.72 13.31 -1.79
N ALA A 164 19.83 13.01 -2.73
CA ALA A 164 19.21 11.70 -2.87
C ALA A 164 19.15 11.25 -4.33
N GLY A 165 19.28 9.95 -4.60
CA GLY A 165 19.22 9.42 -5.96
C GLY A 165 19.53 7.93 -6.04
N SER A 166 19.57 7.40 -7.26
CA SER A 166 19.80 5.96 -7.49
C SER A 166 20.70 5.69 -8.68
N ILE A 167 21.36 4.54 -8.64
CA ILE A 167 22.01 3.93 -9.81
C ILE A 167 21.02 2.91 -10.38
N PHE A 168 20.76 2.97 -11.69
CA PHE A 168 19.80 2.13 -12.38
C PHE A 168 20.48 1.14 -13.33
N GLY A 169 19.79 0.05 -13.67
CA GLY A 169 20.20 -0.89 -14.72
C GLY A 169 21.36 -1.81 -14.32
N LEU A 170 21.49 -2.09 -13.03
CA LEU A 170 22.44 -3.06 -12.49
C LEU A 170 21.99 -4.50 -12.78
N GLU A 171 22.93 -5.45 -12.75
CA GLU A 171 22.66 -6.87 -12.88
C GLU A 171 22.19 -7.45 -11.54
N PRO A 172 21.16 -8.30 -11.49
CA PRO A 172 20.70 -8.94 -10.26
C PRO A 172 21.74 -9.86 -9.63
N GLY A 173 21.85 -9.84 -8.29
CA GLY A 173 22.75 -10.69 -7.52
C GLY A 173 24.24 -10.35 -7.69
N LYS A 174 24.57 -9.15 -8.19
CA LYS A 174 25.94 -8.72 -8.47
C LYS A 174 26.36 -7.59 -7.53
N THR A 175 27.64 -7.61 -7.15
CA THR A 175 28.24 -6.59 -6.28
C THR A 175 28.95 -5.52 -7.10
N TYR A 176 28.66 -4.27 -6.77
CA TYR A 176 29.18 -3.08 -7.40
C TYR A 176 29.95 -2.23 -6.38
N GLN A 177 31.04 -1.63 -6.83
CA GLN A 177 31.66 -0.51 -6.13
C GLN A 177 31.10 0.79 -6.69
N CYS A 178 30.55 1.62 -5.82
CA CYS A 178 29.94 2.91 -6.16
C CYS A 178 30.74 4.03 -5.49
N ALA A 179 31.08 5.08 -6.24
CA ALA A 179 31.85 6.22 -5.77
C ALA A 179 31.08 7.52 -6.00
N PHE A 180 31.10 8.37 -4.98
CA PHE A 180 30.37 9.63 -4.91
C PHE A 180 31.36 10.76 -4.62
N GLU A 181 31.24 11.87 -5.33
CA GLU A 181 32.09 13.04 -5.13
C GLU A 181 31.24 14.32 -5.08
N MET A 182 31.24 14.95 -3.90
CA MET A 182 30.57 16.21 -3.62
C MET A 182 31.46 17.39 -4.01
N SER A 183 30.86 18.40 -4.63
CA SER A 183 31.52 19.66 -5.01
C SER A 183 30.62 20.83 -4.74
N ASP A 184 31.19 21.91 -4.22
CA ASP A 184 30.52 23.16 -3.91
C ASP A 184 31.46 24.34 -4.24
N PRO A 185 31.03 25.32 -5.05
CA PRO A 185 31.79 26.55 -5.32
C PRO A 185 32.20 27.35 -4.08
N ASP A 186 31.41 27.31 -3.02
CA ASP A 186 31.61 28.04 -1.76
C ASP A 186 32.48 27.24 -0.76
N GLY A 187 32.68 25.94 -1.05
CA GLY A 187 33.58 25.05 -0.35
C GLY A 187 32.88 23.86 0.30
N VAL A 188 33.62 22.76 0.50
CA VAL A 188 33.10 21.54 1.13
C VAL A 188 33.76 21.34 2.49
N ASN A 189 32.97 21.34 3.56
CA ASN A 189 33.39 21.00 4.91
C ASN A 189 33.12 19.50 5.18
N GLY A 190 34.17 18.73 5.47
CA GLY A 190 34.09 17.29 5.71
C GLY A 190 34.63 16.45 4.55
N SER A 191 34.17 15.20 4.42
CA SER A 191 34.68 14.29 3.37
C SER A 191 33.92 14.52 2.08
N ALA A 192 34.55 15.12 1.07
CA ALA A 192 33.94 15.29 -0.24
C ALA A 192 33.75 13.98 -1.02
N LYS A 193 34.23 12.82 -0.51
CA LYS A 193 34.19 11.55 -1.23
C LYS A 193 33.62 10.43 -0.37
N GLN A 194 32.80 9.59 -0.99
CA GLN A 194 32.32 8.33 -0.45
C GLN A 194 32.55 7.21 -1.44
N THR A 195 32.85 6.01 -0.94
CA THR A 195 32.92 4.80 -1.76
C THR A 195 32.33 3.65 -0.97
N VAL A 196 31.35 2.98 -1.55
CA VAL A 196 30.60 1.88 -0.92
C VAL A 196 30.53 0.69 -1.86
N GLU A 197 30.31 -0.48 -1.28
CA GLU A 197 29.96 -1.68 -2.04
C GLU A 197 28.48 -1.98 -1.84
N VAL A 198 27.78 -2.27 -2.94
CA VAL A 198 26.35 -2.61 -2.93
C VAL A 198 26.15 -3.89 -3.69
N THR A 199 25.39 -4.83 -3.12
CA THR A 199 24.99 -6.06 -3.81
C THR A 199 23.51 -5.98 -4.14
N THR A 200 23.17 -6.05 -5.42
CA THR A 200 21.78 -6.14 -5.86
C THR A 200 21.17 -7.47 -5.44
N ARG A 201 19.86 -7.49 -5.24
CA ARG A 201 19.15 -8.72 -4.90
C ARG A 201 19.17 -9.70 -6.07
N ALA A 202 19.23 -11.00 -5.77
CA ALA A 202 18.96 -12.05 -6.75
C ALA A 202 17.47 -12.34 -6.82
N TYR A 203 16.97 -12.76 -7.98
CA TYR A 203 15.58 -13.21 -8.09
C TYR A 203 15.30 -14.39 -7.14
N PRO A 204 14.17 -14.37 -6.41
CA PRO A 204 13.78 -15.49 -5.56
C PRO A 204 13.52 -16.74 -6.41
N LYS A 205 13.98 -17.89 -5.92
CA LYS A 205 13.84 -19.17 -6.60
C LYS A 205 13.36 -20.23 -5.62
N THR A 206 12.51 -21.12 -6.10
CA THR A 206 12.16 -22.34 -5.37
C THR A 206 13.42 -23.13 -5.05
N TYR A 207 13.53 -23.58 -3.80
CA TYR A 207 14.65 -24.40 -3.37
C TYR A 207 14.48 -25.84 -3.87
N ALA A 208 15.41 -26.30 -4.72
CA ALA A 208 15.31 -27.61 -5.35
C ALA A 208 15.56 -28.81 -4.41
N GLY A 209 16.11 -28.58 -3.21
CA GLY A 209 16.50 -29.64 -2.27
C GLY A 209 15.50 -29.92 -1.15
N GLY A 210 14.32 -29.31 -1.16
CA GLY A 210 13.29 -29.51 -0.13
C GLY A 210 12.35 -30.67 -0.42
N ARG A 211 11.37 -30.91 0.46
CA ARG A 211 10.31 -31.90 0.19
C ARG A 211 9.38 -31.35 -0.89
N VAL A 212 8.85 -32.25 -1.70
CA VAL A 212 7.74 -31.94 -2.62
C VAL A 212 6.47 -32.56 -2.05
N LEU A 213 5.46 -31.74 -1.80
CA LEU A 213 4.18 -32.13 -1.19
C LEU A 213 3.07 -31.90 -2.21
N HIS A 214 2.26 -32.91 -2.49
CA HIS A 214 1.23 -32.84 -3.52
C HIS A 214 -0.14 -32.60 -2.90
N VAL A 215 -0.80 -31.51 -3.27
CA VAL A 215 -2.10 -31.11 -2.73
C VAL A 215 -3.17 -31.27 -3.79
N TYR A 216 -4.24 -32.00 -3.45
CA TYR A 216 -5.41 -32.21 -4.30
C TYR A 216 -6.67 -31.64 -3.65
N PRO A 217 -7.68 -31.19 -4.41
CA PRO A 217 -8.95 -30.80 -3.83
C PRO A 217 -9.67 -32.02 -3.24
N PRO A 218 -10.56 -31.85 -2.24
CA PRO A 218 -11.29 -32.95 -1.60
C PRO A 218 -12.10 -33.84 -2.54
N ASN A 219 -12.61 -33.28 -3.63
CA ASN A 219 -13.39 -34.00 -4.63
C ASN A 219 -12.53 -34.59 -5.77
N TYR A 220 -11.20 -34.55 -5.68
CA TYR A 220 -10.33 -35.12 -6.69
C TYR A 220 -10.51 -36.63 -6.82
N GLU A 221 -10.85 -37.09 -8.02
CA GLU A 221 -10.93 -38.49 -8.40
C GLU A 221 -9.74 -38.83 -9.32
N GLY A 222 -8.87 -39.74 -8.90
CA GLY A 222 -7.72 -40.13 -9.71
C GLY A 222 -6.52 -40.62 -8.88
N PRO A 223 -5.45 -41.06 -9.57
CA PRO A 223 -4.20 -41.37 -8.90
C PRO A 223 -3.58 -40.10 -8.29
N ARG A 224 -3.00 -40.22 -7.09
CA ARG A 224 -2.28 -39.14 -6.42
C ARG A 224 -0.79 -39.45 -6.37
N GLU A 225 0.04 -38.43 -6.51
CA GLU A 225 1.49 -38.51 -6.30
C GLU A 225 1.80 -38.34 -4.82
N GLU A 226 2.67 -39.21 -4.28
CA GLU A 226 2.99 -39.22 -2.85
C GLU A 226 4.29 -38.44 -2.52
N PRO A 227 4.36 -37.70 -1.39
CA PRO A 227 3.33 -37.60 -0.36
C PRO A 227 2.16 -36.69 -0.78
N SER A 228 0.93 -37.23 -0.69
CA SER A 228 -0.30 -36.54 -1.08
C SER A 228 -1.12 -36.04 0.11
N PHE A 229 -1.83 -34.93 -0.10
CA PHE A 229 -2.63 -34.25 0.93
C PHE A 229 -3.95 -33.77 0.34
N THR A 230 -4.97 -33.69 1.17
CA THR A 230 -6.29 -33.18 0.82
C THR A 230 -6.43 -31.74 1.32
N GLY A 231 -6.21 -30.79 0.42
CA GLY A 231 -6.21 -29.36 0.74
C GLY A 231 -4.85 -28.82 1.22
N LEU A 232 -4.70 -27.49 1.08
CA LEU A 232 -3.43 -26.80 1.29
C LEU A 232 -2.99 -26.79 2.76
N LEU A 233 -3.91 -26.58 3.70
CA LEU A 233 -3.58 -26.50 5.12
C LEU A 233 -3.14 -27.86 5.69
N GLU A 234 -3.64 -28.97 5.15
CA GLU A 234 -3.18 -30.31 5.55
C GLU A 234 -1.69 -30.50 5.20
N ALA A 235 -1.27 -30.10 3.99
CA ALA A 235 0.14 -30.12 3.62
C ALA A 235 0.97 -29.10 4.41
N TYR A 236 0.39 -27.95 4.74
CA TYR A 236 1.12 -26.85 5.39
C TYR A 236 1.32 -27.06 6.89
N TYR A 237 0.37 -27.69 7.60
CA TYR A 237 0.41 -27.86 9.07
C TYR A 237 0.30 -29.31 9.55
N GLY A 238 -0.18 -30.22 8.71
CA GLY A 238 -0.62 -31.55 9.08
C GLY A 238 -2.15 -31.63 9.23
N PRO A 239 -2.69 -32.83 9.49
CA PRO A 239 -4.14 -33.05 9.55
C PRO A 239 -4.79 -32.43 10.80
N GLY A 240 -5.91 -31.73 10.59
CA GLY A 240 -6.77 -31.18 11.66
C GLY A 240 -8.05 -30.58 11.10
N LEU A 241 -9.22 -30.99 11.61
CA LEU A 241 -10.55 -30.50 11.18
C LEU A 241 -11.31 -29.91 12.38
N GLY A 242 -12.25 -28.99 12.13
CA GLY A 242 -12.95 -28.28 13.21
C GLY A 242 -11.97 -27.60 14.15
N ASP A 243 -12.20 -27.68 15.46
CA ASP A 243 -11.30 -27.12 16.49
C ASP A 243 -9.89 -27.73 16.48
N TRP A 244 -9.67 -28.80 15.71
CA TRP A 244 -8.34 -29.42 15.58
C TRP A 244 -7.48 -28.78 14.49
N ASP A 245 -7.98 -27.78 13.75
CA ASP A 245 -7.21 -27.01 12.76
C ASP A 245 -5.94 -26.35 13.36
N VAL A 246 -5.96 -26.09 14.66
CA VAL A 246 -4.82 -25.55 15.43
C VAL A 246 -3.75 -26.60 15.77
N VAL A 247 -3.99 -27.89 15.50
CA VAL A 247 -3.06 -28.98 15.81
C VAL A 247 -2.02 -29.14 14.69
N ARG A 248 -0.97 -28.33 14.78
CA ARG A 248 0.06 -28.17 13.73
C ARG A 248 1.28 -29.07 13.95
N THR A 249 1.09 -30.38 13.96
CA THR A 249 2.13 -31.37 14.35
C THR A 249 3.10 -31.75 13.22
N ARG A 250 2.78 -31.43 11.96
CA ARG A 250 3.62 -31.75 10.80
C ARG A 250 3.73 -30.55 9.85
N PRO A 251 4.22 -29.40 10.32
CA PRO A 251 4.29 -28.22 9.47
C PRO A 251 5.28 -28.39 8.32
N VAL A 252 5.15 -27.53 7.33
CA VAL A 252 6.20 -27.25 6.35
C VAL A 252 7.48 -26.79 7.03
N ASN A 253 8.60 -27.06 6.38
CA ASN A 253 9.94 -26.61 6.72
C ASN A 253 10.44 -25.62 5.66
N PRO A 254 11.40 -24.73 6.00
CA PRO A 254 12.11 -23.94 5.01
C PRO A 254 12.61 -24.79 3.82
N GLY A 255 12.27 -24.34 2.62
CA GLY A 255 12.65 -24.97 1.35
C GLY A 255 11.65 -25.98 0.81
N ASP A 256 10.60 -26.34 1.56
CA ASP A 256 9.55 -27.21 1.04
C ASP A 256 8.79 -26.58 -0.13
N THR A 257 8.37 -27.42 -1.07
CA THR A 257 7.52 -27.04 -2.19
C THR A 257 6.19 -27.79 -2.10
N ILE A 258 5.09 -27.04 -2.05
CA ILE A 258 3.74 -27.57 -2.20
C ILE A 258 3.32 -27.39 -3.66
N LEU A 259 3.08 -28.51 -4.35
CA LEU A 259 2.49 -28.56 -5.68
C LEU A 259 0.96 -28.70 -5.54
N VAL A 260 0.25 -27.67 -5.95
CA VAL A 260 -1.22 -27.61 -5.93
C VAL A 260 -1.74 -28.10 -7.28
N HIS A 261 -2.36 -29.27 -7.27
CA HIS A 261 -2.90 -29.87 -8.49
C HIS A 261 -4.16 -29.17 -8.95
N ALA A 262 -4.48 -29.35 -10.24
CA ALA A 262 -5.65 -28.73 -10.85
C ALA A 262 -6.95 -29.04 -10.09
N GLY A 263 -7.80 -28.02 -9.96
CA GLY A 263 -9.14 -28.15 -9.40
C GLY A 263 -9.57 -26.96 -8.55
N LEU A 264 -10.79 -27.07 -8.02
CA LEU A 264 -11.42 -26.03 -7.22
C LEU A 264 -11.22 -26.30 -5.72
N TYR A 265 -10.60 -25.34 -5.05
CA TYR A 265 -10.39 -25.31 -3.60
C TYR A 265 -11.32 -24.25 -3.00
N ARG A 266 -12.55 -24.65 -2.66
CA ARG A 266 -13.58 -23.79 -2.06
C ARG A 266 -14.12 -24.45 -0.79
N ALA A 267 -13.78 -23.91 0.37
CA ALA A 267 -14.30 -24.42 1.62
C ALA A 267 -15.73 -23.94 1.89
N ASP A 268 -16.57 -24.81 2.45
CA ASP A 268 -17.77 -24.39 3.15
C ASP A 268 -17.39 -24.04 4.60
N ARG A 269 -17.17 -22.75 4.88
CA ARG A 269 -16.82 -22.27 6.23
C ARG A 269 -17.90 -22.48 7.29
N ARG A 270 -19.11 -22.90 6.89
CA ARG A 270 -20.19 -23.28 7.81
C ARG A 270 -20.20 -24.78 8.11
N ASP A 271 -19.43 -25.57 7.37
CA ASP A 271 -19.15 -26.96 7.72
C ASP A 271 -18.00 -27.00 8.74
N TYR A 272 -18.34 -27.43 9.96
CA TYR A 272 -17.40 -27.54 11.07
C TYR A 272 -16.20 -28.43 10.74
N VAL A 273 -16.39 -29.49 9.96
CA VAL A 273 -15.32 -30.44 9.61
C VAL A 273 -14.97 -30.37 8.13
N ASN A 274 -15.05 -29.18 7.54
CA ASN A 274 -14.80 -28.99 6.12
C ASN A 274 -13.43 -29.59 5.70
N PRO A 275 -13.38 -30.36 4.61
CA PRO A 275 -12.20 -31.14 4.24
C PRO A 275 -11.01 -30.29 3.76
N HIS A 276 -11.16 -28.97 3.66
CA HIS A 276 -10.08 -28.04 3.37
C HIS A 276 -9.31 -27.58 4.63
N GLN A 277 -9.79 -27.94 5.82
CA GLN A 277 -9.24 -27.51 7.12
C GLN A 277 -9.28 -26.00 7.35
N ILE A 278 -10.14 -25.29 6.62
CA ILE A 278 -10.22 -23.84 6.74
C ILE A 278 -11.13 -23.51 7.94
N PRO A 279 -10.70 -22.68 8.89
CA PRO A 279 -11.53 -22.32 10.03
C PRO A 279 -12.71 -21.43 9.62
N PHE A 280 -13.61 -21.15 10.57
CA PHE A 280 -14.83 -20.36 10.33
C PHE A 280 -14.61 -18.98 9.65
N HIS A 281 -13.45 -18.35 9.88
CA HIS A 281 -13.12 -17.06 9.24
C HIS A 281 -12.83 -17.19 7.73
N GLY A 282 -12.53 -18.40 7.24
CA GLY A 282 -12.44 -18.71 5.80
C GLY A 282 -11.08 -18.42 5.15
N SER A 283 -10.06 -18.04 5.93
CA SER A 283 -8.73 -17.66 5.41
C SER A 283 -7.73 -18.80 5.50
N TYR A 284 -6.83 -18.89 4.53
CA TYR A 284 -5.58 -19.63 4.66
C TYR A 284 -4.59 -18.76 5.43
N VAL A 285 -4.33 -19.09 6.70
CA VAL A 285 -3.42 -18.33 7.57
C VAL A 285 -2.06 -19.01 7.62
N PHE A 286 -1.06 -18.34 7.06
CA PHE A 286 0.33 -18.81 6.99
C PHE A 286 1.14 -18.19 8.12
N THR A 287 1.89 -19.03 8.86
CA THR A 287 2.68 -18.58 10.03
C THR A 287 4.00 -19.33 10.17
N ARG A 288 4.48 -19.97 9.10
CA ARG A 288 5.83 -20.57 9.06
C ARG A 288 6.69 -19.68 8.21
N ASP A 289 7.98 -19.68 8.50
CA ASP A 289 8.96 -18.92 7.73
C ASP A 289 9.79 -19.88 6.88
N GLY A 290 10.09 -19.43 5.66
CA GLY A 290 11.25 -19.93 4.93
C GLY A 290 12.53 -19.21 5.37
N THR A 291 13.57 -19.32 4.56
CA THR A 291 14.74 -18.43 4.64
C THR A 291 15.05 -17.88 3.25
N ALA A 292 15.96 -16.89 3.17
CA ALA A 292 16.41 -16.35 1.89
C ALA A 292 16.94 -17.45 0.93
N GLU A 293 17.66 -18.44 1.46
CA GLU A 293 18.22 -19.56 0.68
C GLU A 293 17.21 -20.69 0.46
N LYS A 294 16.22 -20.82 1.36
CA LYS A 294 15.24 -21.92 1.39
C LYS A 294 13.83 -21.36 1.59
N PRO A 295 13.28 -20.62 0.61
CA PRO A 295 11.92 -20.13 0.70
C PRO A 295 10.93 -21.30 0.66
N ILE A 296 9.78 -21.14 1.31
CA ILE A 296 8.66 -22.08 1.18
C ILE A 296 7.92 -21.71 -0.10
N THR A 297 7.74 -22.67 -1.00
CA THR A 297 7.05 -22.45 -2.28
C THR A 297 5.69 -23.13 -2.29
N ILE A 298 4.64 -22.42 -2.67
CA ILE A 298 3.31 -22.96 -2.94
C ILE A 298 2.97 -22.60 -4.38
N LYS A 299 2.90 -23.60 -5.26
CA LYS A 299 2.76 -23.37 -6.70
C LYS A 299 1.83 -24.34 -7.37
N ALA A 300 1.25 -23.96 -8.50
CA ALA A 300 0.50 -24.90 -9.33
C ALA A 300 1.39 -26.05 -9.82
N ALA A 301 0.82 -27.26 -9.86
CA ALA A 301 1.51 -28.47 -10.31
C ALA A 301 1.74 -28.50 -11.84
N GLY A 302 1.04 -27.65 -12.60
CA GLY A 302 1.17 -27.56 -14.05
C GLY A 302 0.29 -28.54 -14.84
N ASP A 303 -0.64 -29.22 -14.17
CA ASP A 303 -1.59 -30.17 -14.76
C ASP A 303 -2.99 -29.57 -15.00
N GLY A 304 -3.12 -28.25 -14.86
CA GLY A 304 -4.35 -27.48 -15.05
C GLY A 304 -4.41 -26.29 -14.09
N GLU A 305 -5.58 -25.67 -14.00
CA GLU A 305 -5.78 -24.50 -13.14
C GLU A 305 -6.02 -24.91 -11.68
N ALA A 306 -5.21 -24.39 -10.76
CA ALA A 306 -5.37 -24.54 -9.31
C ALA A 306 -6.08 -23.30 -8.75
N ILE A 307 -7.37 -23.44 -8.44
CA ILE A 307 -8.27 -22.32 -8.12
C ILE A 307 -8.61 -22.31 -6.64
N PHE A 308 -8.16 -21.29 -5.91
CA PHE A 308 -8.63 -20.97 -4.57
C PHE A 308 -9.77 -19.96 -4.65
N ASP A 309 -10.97 -20.39 -4.26
CA ASP A 309 -12.18 -19.59 -4.29
C ASP A 309 -12.58 -19.22 -2.86
N GLY A 310 -12.57 -17.92 -2.58
CA GLY A 310 -12.73 -17.39 -1.23
C GLY A 310 -14.16 -17.37 -0.71
N ASP A 311 -15.19 -17.67 -1.50
CA ASP A 311 -16.59 -17.57 -1.04
C ASP A 311 -16.92 -16.23 -0.35
N ASN A 312 -16.38 -15.13 -0.88
CA ASN A 312 -16.51 -13.77 -0.35
C ASN A 312 -15.92 -13.59 1.06
N VAL A 313 -14.80 -14.26 1.36
CA VAL A 313 -14.03 -13.97 2.58
C VAL A 313 -13.36 -12.61 2.50
N TYR A 314 -13.13 -12.00 3.67
CA TYR A 314 -12.40 -10.74 3.75
C TYR A 314 -10.93 -10.91 3.34
N LYS A 315 -10.25 -11.93 3.86
CA LYS A 315 -8.85 -12.28 3.52
C LYS A 315 -8.82 -13.71 3.02
N LEU A 316 -8.32 -13.94 1.80
CA LEU A 316 -8.14 -15.29 1.28
C LEU A 316 -6.83 -15.88 1.80
N PHE A 317 -5.69 -15.35 1.38
CA PHE A 317 -4.37 -15.72 1.90
C PHE A 317 -3.90 -14.66 2.88
N ASP A 318 -3.83 -15.02 4.16
CA ASP A 318 -3.27 -14.19 5.21
C ASP A 318 -1.83 -14.63 5.47
N VAL A 319 -0.88 -13.83 5.00
CA VAL A 319 0.56 -14.11 5.00
C VAL A 319 1.32 -13.17 5.93
N MET A 320 0.63 -12.39 6.77
CA MET A 320 1.26 -11.38 7.62
C MET A 320 2.37 -11.92 8.54
N ALA A 321 2.34 -13.20 8.89
CA ALA A 321 3.29 -13.83 9.82
C ALA A 321 4.16 -14.91 9.14
N ALA A 322 4.36 -14.81 7.81
CA ALA A 322 5.06 -15.83 7.04
C ALA A 322 6.12 -15.19 6.12
N ASP A 323 7.36 -15.20 6.56
CA ASP A 323 8.49 -14.68 5.78
C ASP A 323 8.95 -15.69 4.72
N HIS A 324 9.54 -15.19 3.64
CA HIS A 324 10.18 -15.99 2.57
C HIS A 324 9.23 -17.01 1.91
N HIS A 325 8.08 -16.52 1.43
CA HIS A 325 7.08 -17.32 0.72
C HIS A 325 7.03 -17.01 -0.77
N ILE A 326 6.94 -18.04 -1.60
CA ILE A 326 6.71 -17.93 -3.05
C ILE A 326 5.36 -18.54 -3.40
N PHE A 327 4.44 -17.73 -3.90
CA PHE A 327 3.19 -18.15 -4.52
C PHE A 327 3.31 -18.06 -6.04
N GLU A 328 3.11 -19.17 -6.77
CA GLU A 328 3.33 -19.22 -8.22
C GLU A 328 2.21 -19.96 -8.98
N GLY A 329 1.68 -19.35 -10.03
CA GLY A 329 0.77 -20.07 -10.96
C GLY A 329 -0.63 -20.34 -10.42
N LEU A 330 -1.05 -19.68 -9.35
CA LEU A 330 -2.34 -19.93 -8.68
C LEU A 330 -3.42 -18.97 -9.17
N THR A 331 -4.68 -19.43 -9.18
CA THR A 331 -5.85 -18.55 -9.32
C THR A 331 -6.46 -18.29 -7.94
N LEU A 332 -6.53 -17.04 -7.53
CA LEU A 332 -7.13 -16.55 -6.28
C LEU A 332 -8.33 -15.70 -6.62
N ARG A 333 -9.53 -16.06 -6.16
CA ARG A 333 -10.75 -15.31 -6.53
C ARG A 333 -11.81 -15.20 -5.46
N ASN A 334 -12.78 -14.32 -5.69
CA ASN A 334 -13.97 -14.14 -4.86
C ASN A 334 -13.63 -13.82 -3.39
N ALA A 335 -12.78 -12.81 -3.18
CA ALA A 335 -12.38 -12.36 -1.85
C ALA A 335 -12.26 -10.83 -1.79
N GLU A 336 -12.39 -10.22 -0.61
CA GLU A 336 -12.12 -8.78 -0.51
C GLU A 336 -10.63 -8.49 -0.67
N ILE A 337 -9.77 -9.36 -0.15
CA ILE A 337 -8.31 -9.28 -0.32
C ILE A 337 -7.78 -10.66 -0.68
N ALA A 338 -7.14 -10.78 -1.85
CA ALA A 338 -6.55 -12.05 -2.27
C ALA A 338 -5.31 -12.40 -1.43
N VAL A 339 -4.36 -11.47 -1.27
CA VAL A 339 -3.16 -11.66 -0.45
C VAL A 339 -3.02 -10.51 0.56
N TYR A 340 -3.17 -10.82 1.84
CA TYR A 340 -3.05 -9.88 2.96
C TYR A 340 -1.71 -10.09 3.66
N ALA A 341 -0.76 -9.17 3.45
CA ALA A 341 0.65 -9.35 3.78
C ALA A 341 1.18 -8.42 4.87
N GLY A 342 0.44 -7.38 5.23
CA GLY A 342 0.80 -6.51 6.34
C GLY A 342 -0.30 -5.51 6.71
N LEU A 343 -0.41 -5.22 8.00
CA LEU A 343 -1.29 -4.22 8.58
C LEU A 343 -0.45 -3.22 9.35
N LYS A 344 -0.69 -1.93 9.08
CA LYS A 344 -0.01 -0.82 9.75
C LYS A 344 -0.07 -0.94 11.27
N ASP A 345 1.05 -0.63 11.92
CA ASP A 345 1.25 -0.66 13.38
C ASP A 345 1.00 -2.02 14.07
N VAL A 346 0.81 -3.09 13.30
CA VAL A 346 0.50 -4.42 13.82
C VAL A 346 1.58 -5.43 13.46
N LEU A 347 1.63 -5.87 12.20
CA LEU A 347 2.52 -6.94 11.74
C LEU A 347 2.49 -7.01 10.20
N GLY A 348 3.57 -7.52 9.61
CA GLY A 348 3.63 -7.91 8.21
C GLY A 348 4.79 -8.87 7.96
N CYS A 349 4.96 -9.27 6.71
CA CYS A 349 5.99 -10.22 6.30
C CYS A 349 7.07 -9.57 5.43
N SER A 350 8.13 -10.32 5.16
CA SER A 350 9.21 -9.95 4.26
C SER A 350 9.51 -11.08 3.26
N ASN A 351 10.08 -10.71 2.12
CA ASN A 351 10.45 -11.63 1.05
C ASN A 351 9.25 -12.44 0.48
N LEU A 352 8.08 -11.81 0.40
CA LEU A 352 6.91 -12.36 -0.28
C LEU A 352 7.08 -12.28 -1.80
N THR A 353 6.92 -13.40 -2.50
CA THR A 353 6.81 -13.45 -3.95
C THR A 353 5.42 -13.90 -4.35
N VAL A 354 4.74 -13.11 -5.19
CA VAL A 354 3.49 -13.49 -5.86
C VAL A 354 3.74 -13.38 -7.34
N LYS A 355 3.87 -14.50 -8.04
CA LYS A 355 4.25 -14.48 -9.45
C LYS A 355 3.43 -15.38 -10.34
N ASN A 356 3.16 -14.93 -11.57
CA ASN A 356 2.38 -15.71 -12.55
C ASN A 356 1.02 -16.18 -11.98
N CYS A 357 0.43 -15.43 -11.06
CA CYS A 357 -0.87 -15.74 -10.46
C CYS A 357 -1.99 -14.96 -11.15
N ARG A 358 -3.21 -15.46 -11.02
CA ARG A 358 -4.43 -14.79 -11.44
C ARG A 358 -5.23 -14.39 -10.20
N LEU A 359 -5.44 -13.10 -9.98
CA LEU A 359 -6.22 -12.56 -8.87
C LEU A 359 -7.46 -11.90 -9.46
N GLU A 360 -8.62 -12.56 -9.41
CA GLU A 360 -9.82 -12.10 -10.12
C GLU A 360 -11.07 -12.03 -9.24
N ASP A 361 -11.96 -11.09 -9.55
CA ASP A 361 -13.13 -10.81 -8.70
C ASP A 361 -12.70 -10.56 -7.24
N VAL A 362 -11.73 -9.65 -7.08
CA VAL A 362 -11.13 -9.29 -5.78
C VAL A 362 -11.27 -7.80 -5.50
N GLY A 363 -11.49 -7.44 -4.24
CA GLY A 363 -11.52 -6.04 -3.82
C GLY A 363 -10.12 -5.43 -3.85
N ILE A 364 -9.13 -6.21 -3.44
CA ILE A 364 -7.70 -5.89 -3.42
C ILE A 364 -6.90 -7.12 -3.85
N GLY A 365 -5.92 -6.94 -4.74
CA GLY A 365 -5.01 -8.01 -5.14
C GLY A 365 -4.00 -8.36 -4.04
N VAL A 366 -3.03 -7.47 -3.79
CA VAL A 366 -2.02 -7.61 -2.73
C VAL A 366 -2.04 -6.40 -1.82
N HIS A 367 -2.13 -6.62 -0.51
CA HIS A 367 -2.18 -5.56 0.50
C HIS A 367 -1.02 -5.69 1.50
N ASN A 368 -0.27 -4.60 1.68
CA ASN A 368 0.69 -4.44 2.76
C ASN A 368 0.78 -2.97 3.16
N GLU A 369 0.60 -2.70 4.44
CA GLU A 369 0.80 -1.38 5.04
C GLU A 369 1.70 -1.46 6.29
N TRP A 370 2.56 -2.48 6.42
CA TRP A 370 3.47 -2.56 7.56
C TRP A 370 4.86 -2.04 7.18
N ALA A 371 5.39 -1.05 7.92
CA ALA A 371 6.71 -0.46 7.65
C ALA A 371 7.89 -1.43 7.72
N GLY A 372 7.75 -2.51 8.51
CA GLY A 372 8.77 -3.55 8.60
C GLY A 372 8.80 -4.50 7.40
N SER A 373 7.85 -4.41 6.46
CA SER A 373 7.79 -5.30 5.30
C SER A 373 8.91 -4.98 4.32
N LYS A 374 9.65 -6.02 3.89
CA LYS A 374 10.80 -5.86 2.99
C LYS A 374 10.70 -6.80 1.80
N ASP A 375 11.26 -6.38 0.67
CA ASP A 375 11.69 -7.28 -0.40
C ASP A 375 10.58 -8.04 -1.16
N PHE A 376 9.37 -7.49 -1.27
CA PHE A 376 8.31 -8.12 -2.05
C PHE A 376 8.65 -8.18 -3.54
N TYR A 377 8.25 -9.27 -4.20
CA TYR A 377 8.33 -9.42 -5.65
C TYR A 377 6.97 -9.85 -6.22
N ILE A 378 6.27 -8.89 -6.82
CA ILE A 378 4.92 -9.07 -7.36
C ILE A 378 5.03 -8.97 -8.87
N THR A 379 4.99 -10.09 -9.58
CA THR A 379 5.31 -10.09 -11.02
C THR A 379 4.50 -11.03 -11.89
N ASP A 380 4.35 -10.71 -13.17
CA ASP A 380 3.67 -11.55 -14.16
C ASP A 380 2.23 -11.96 -13.76
N ASN A 381 1.59 -11.20 -12.87
CA ASN A 381 0.24 -11.52 -12.41
C ASN A 381 -0.82 -10.88 -13.31
N VAL A 382 -2.00 -11.49 -13.34
CA VAL A 382 -3.21 -10.87 -13.89
C VAL A 382 -4.16 -10.55 -12.75
N MET A 383 -4.42 -9.27 -12.51
CA MET A 383 -5.28 -8.76 -11.45
C MET A 383 -6.51 -8.08 -12.06
N ILE A 384 -7.70 -8.54 -11.67
CA ILE A 384 -8.99 -8.10 -12.22
C ILE A 384 -9.92 -7.79 -11.05
N GLY A 385 -10.20 -6.50 -10.86
CA GLY A 385 -11.18 -6.01 -9.89
C GLY A 385 -12.62 -6.08 -10.41
N ARG A 386 -13.52 -5.40 -9.71
CA ARG A 386 -14.98 -5.46 -9.86
C ARG A 386 -15.59 -4.14 -10.35
N ASP A 387 -14.78 -3.13 -10.63
CA ASP A 387 -15.29 -1.85 -11.11
C ASP A 387 -15.86 -1.98 -12.54
N ASP A 388 -16.58 -0.96 -13.01
CA ASP A 388 -17.33 -1.03 -14.27
C ASP A 388 -16.38 -1.18 -15.49
N HIS A 389 -16.54 -2.25 -16.27
CA HIS A 389 -15.70 -2.52 -17.46
C HIS A 389 -16.07 -1.66 -18.67
N TYR A 390 -17.19 -0.96 -18.64
CA TYR A 390 -17.75 -0.23 -19.78
C TYR A 390 -17.75 1.28 -19.58
N ARG A 391 -17.60 1.75 -18.34
CA ARG A 391 -17.66 3.16 -17.99
C ARG A 391 -16.56 3.52 -17.02
N LEU A 392 -15.83 4.57 -17.35
CA LEU A 392 -14.88 5.20 -16.45
C LEU A 392 -15.49 6.50 -15.92
N ASN A 393 -15.93 6.48 -14.66
CA ASN A 393 -16.41 7.65 -13.94
C ASN A 393 -15.40 7.99 -12.84
N GLY A 394 -14.99 9.25 -12.70
CA GLY A 394 -14.05 9.65 -11.64
C GLY A 394 -14.67 9.59 -10.24
N TRP A 395 -13.81 9.52 -9.23
CA TRP A 395 -14.17 9.40 -7.81
C TRP A 395 -14.74 10.69 -7.19
N ASN A 396 -14.35 11.85 -7.69
CA ASN A 396 -14.61 13.15 -7.05
C ASN A 396 -16.04 13.68 -7.25
N GLY A 397 -16.89 12.95 -7.97
CA GLY A 397 -18.29 13.31 -8.20
C GLY A 397 -18.50 14.57 -9.06
N MET A 398 -17.46 15.09 -9.71
CA MET A 398 -17.58 16.25 -10.61
C MET A 398 -18.21 15.89 -11.97
N THR A 399 -18.62 14.63 -12.17
CA THR A 399 -19.28 14.16 -13.40
C THR A 399 -20.81 14.18 -13.25
N THR A 400 -21.54 14.19 -14.37
CA THR A 400 -23.02 14.10 -14.39
C THR A 400 -23.55 12.79 -13.80
N TYR A 401 -22.70 11.77 -13.65
CA TYR A 401 -23.06 10.45 -13.13
C TYR A 401 -22.78 10.29 -11.62
N GLY A 402 -22.25 11.33 -10.97
CA GLY A 402 -21.79 11.25 -9.58
C GLY A 402 -20.43 10.54 -9.46
N PRO A 403 -19.99 10.24 -8.22
CA PRO A 403 -18.76 9.50 -7.99
C PRO A 403 -18.92 8.02 -8.38
N SER A 404 -17.87 7.40 -8.92
CA SER A 404 -17.87 5.96 -9.10
C SER A 404 -17.97 5.24 -7.75
N PRO A 405 -18.79 4.17 -7.63
CA PRO A 405 -18.69 3.28 -6.47
C PRO A 405 -17.32 2.60 -6.47
N VAL A 406 -16.81 2.31 -5.27
CA VAL A 406 -15.59 1.52 -5.09
C VAL A 406 -16.01 0.07 -4.88
N ASN A 407 -15.94 -0.76 -5.93
CA ASN A 407 -16.17 -2.20 -5.80
C ASN A 407 -14.83 -2.96 -5.66
N SER A 408 -13.74 -2.35 -6.12
CA SER A 408 -12.38 -2.81 -5.86
C SER A 408 -11.47 -1.61 -5.62
N TYR A 409 -10.72 -1.65 -4.52
CA TYR A 409 -9.95 -0.49 -4.08
C TYR A 409 -8.63 -0.41 -4.84
N TYR A 410 -7.72 -1.36 -4.71
CA TYR A 410 -6.44 -1.29 -5.42
C TYR A 410 -5.92 -2.65 -5.85
N GLY A 411 -5.24 -2.70 -6.99
CA GLY A 411 -4.59 -3.93 -7.46
C GLY A 411 -3.48 -4.35 -6.49
N VAL A 412 -2.55 -3.43 -6.22
CA VAL A 412 -1.44 -3.64 -5.27
C VAL A 412 -1.31 -2.41 -4.38
N LYS A 413 -1.16 -2.59 -3.07
CA LYS A 413 -0.72 -1.55 -2.13
C LYS A 413 0.41 -2.08 -1.27
N VAL A 414 1.50 -1.33 -1.16
CA VAL A 414 2.67 -1.70 -0.36
C VAL A 414 3.20 -0.52 0.47
N TYR A 415 3.88 -0.83 1.58
CA TYR A 415 4.70 0.09 2.36
C TYR A 415 5.92 -0.65 2.92
N GLY A 416 6.98 0.06 3.27
CA GLY A 416 8.28 -0.52 3.62
C GLY A 416 9.25 -0.43 2.44
N SER A 417 10.21 -1.37 2.34
CA SER A 417 11.38 -1.19 1.47
C SER A 417 11.72 -2.34 0.53
N GLY A 418 12.43 -2.02 -0.55
CA GLY A 418 13.00 -3.00 -1.48
C GLY A 418 11.97 -3.70 -2.37
N HIS A 419 10.74 -3.22 -2.48
CA HIS A 419 9.69 -3.89 -3.23
C HIS A 419 9.88 -3.76 -4.74
N VAL A 420 9.56 -4.82 -5.49
CA VAL A 420 9.56 -4.81 -6.96
C VAL A 420 8.21 -5.28 -7.48
N ILE A 421 7.54 -4.42 -8.23
CA ILE A 421 6.21 -4.65 -8.82
C ILE A 421 6.34 -4.51 -10.33
N SER A 422 6.34 -5.62 -11.06
CA SER A 422 6.67 -5.58 -12.49
C SER A 422 5.94 -6.60 -13.35
N HIS A 423 5.72 -6.26 -14.63
CA HIS A 423 5.12 -7.18 -15.60
C HIS A 423 3.71 -7.67 -15.26
N ASN A 424 3.01 -7.00 -14.35
CA ASN A 424 1.63 -7.34 -14.01
C ASN A 424 0.65 -6.70 -15.00
N LYS A 425 -0.47 -7.37 -15.23
CA LYS A 425 -1.67 -6.76 -15.84
C LYS A 425 -2.68 -6.47 -14.75
N VAL A 426 -3.06 -5.20 -14.59
CA VAL A 426 -3.99 -4.73 -13.55
C VAL A 426 -5.16 -4.03 -14.21
N SER A 427 -6.40 -4.42 -13.87
CA SER A 427 -7.59 -3.81 -14.47
C SER A 427 -8.79 -3.72 -13.53
N PHE A 428 -9.58 -2.66 -13.69
CA PHE A 428 -10.88 -2.47 -13.04
C PHE A 428 -10.82 -2.33 -11.51
N PHE A 429 -9.88 -1.52 -11.05
CA PHE A 429 -9.74 -1.10 -9.65
C PHE A 429 -9.96 0.40 -9.51
N HIS A 430 -10.12 0.90 -8.29
CA HIS A 430 -10.05 2.32 -8.02
C HIS A 430 -8.66 2.84 -8.42
N ASP A 431 -7.63 2.24 -7.82
CA ASP A 431 -6.22 2.49 -8.13
C ASP A 431 -5.53 1.23 -8.65
N GLY A 432 -4.54 1.40 -9.52
CA GLY A 432 -3.75 0.29 -10.04
C GLY A 432 -2.76 -0.23 -9.00
N ILE A 433 -1.67 0.51 -8.82
CA ILE A 433 -0.54 0.17 -7.94
C ILE A 433 -0.26 1.35 -7.02
N CYS A 434 -0.32 1.15 -5.72
CA CYS A 434 -0.16 2.19 -4.72
C CYS A 434 1.04 1.95 -3.81
N ILE A 435 1.69 3.03 -3.42
CA ILE A 435 2.39 3.11 -2.15
C ILE A 435 1.35 3.57 -1.12
N SER A 436 1.31 2.92 0.04
CA SER A 436 0.35 3.25 1.10
C SER A 436 0.40 4.73 1.44
N THR A 437 -0.77 5.39 1.57
CA THR A 437 -0.94 6.73 2.14
C THR A 437 -0.66 6.72 3.64
N TYR A 438 0.61 6.51 3.98
CA TYR A 438 1.04 6.07 5.31
C TYR A 438 1.04 7.20 6.34
N GLY A 439 1.15 8.45 5.88
CA GLY A 439 1.15 9.63 6.75
C GLY A 439 2.57 10.20 6.90
N LEU A 440 3.02 10.40 8.13
CA LEU A 440 4.41 10.79 8.37
C LEU A 440 5.32 9.57 8.16
N PRO A 441 6.50 9.75 7.55
CA PRO A 441 7.48 8.67 7.45
C PRO A 441 7.96 8.28 8.85
N GLU A 442 8.33 7.01 9.01
CA GLU A 442 8.91 6.48 10.25
C GLU A 442 10.22 7.21 10.60
N GLU A 443 10.50 7.35 11.91
CA GLU A 443 11.72 8.00 12.39
C GLU A 443 12.95 7.13 12.10
N GLU A 444 12.82 5.82 12.30
CA GLU A 444 13.86 4.84 12.04
C GLU A 444 14.09 4.65 10.53
N GLN A 445 15.34 4.80 10.08
CA GLN A 445 15.70 4.71 8.66
C GLN A 445 15.30 3.37 8.02
N ASP A 446 15.41 2.27 8.76
CA ASP A 446 15.14 0.92 8.24
C ASP A 446 13.65 0.58 8.09
N LEU A 447 12.77 1.47 8.56
CA LEU A 447 11.32 1.41 8.45
C LEU A 447 10.76 2.41 7.42
N LYS A 448 11.60 3.28 6.85
CA LYS A 448 11.17 4.23 5.82
C LYS A 448 10.76 3.52 4.53
N CYS A 449 9.83 4.15 3.80
CA CYS A 449 9.41 3.68 2.49
C CYS A 449 10.40 4.10 1.41
N VAL A 450 11.25 3.15 0.98
CA VAL A 450 12.38 3.41 0.08
C VAL A 450 12.62 2.22 -0.86
N SER A 451 13.30 2.46 -1.98
CA SER A 451 13.69 1.40 -2.92
C SER A 451 12.50 0.57 -3.44
N ILE A 452 11.48 1.24 -3.97
CA ILE A 452 10.32 0.60 -4.61
C ILE A 452 10.42 0.75 -6.13
N ASP A 453 10.57 -0.38 -6.82
CA ASP A 453 10.60 -0.43 -8.29
C ASP A 453 9.22 -0.79 -8.84
N ILE A 454 8.63 0.12 -9.62
CA ILE A 454 7.39 -0.12 -10.36
C ILE A 454 7.70 0.03 -11.86
N HIS A 455 7.72 -1.08 -12.61
CA HIS A 455 8.09 -1.03 -14.02
C HIS A 455 7.40 -2.10 -14.88
N ASN A 456 7.20 -1.80 -16.16
CA ASN A 456 6.66 -2.75 -17.16
C ASN A 456 5.29 -3.38 -16.81
N ASN A 457 4.49 -2.74 -15.97
CA ASN A 457 3.11 -3.16 -15.71
C ASN A 457 2.17 -2.61 -16.80
N ASP A 458 1.15 -3.38 -17.16
CA ASP A 458 0.01 -2.97 -17.99
C ASP A 458 -1.17 -2.65 -17.07
N VAL A 459 -1.41 -1.36 -16.82
CA VAL A 459 -2.52 -0.90 -15.96
C VAL A 459 -3.60 -0.31 -16.85
N PHE A 460 -4.80 -0.88 -16.77
CA PHE A 460 -5.90 -0.57 -17.67
C PHE A 460 -7.18 -0.24 -16.89
N LEU A 461 -7.75 0.94 -17.17
CA LEU A 461 -9.01 1.42 -16.57
C LEU A 461 -9.03 1.34 -15.04
N SER A 462 -8.26 2.23 -14.41
CA SER A 462 -8.40 2.59 -13.00
C SER A 462 -9.26 3.84 -12.86
N VAL A 463 -10.09 3.93 -11.83
CA VAL A 463 -11.01 5.05 -11.58
C VAL A 463 -10.27 6.35 -11.22
N ASP A 464 -9.20 6.24 -10.44
CA ASP A 464 -8.38 7.38 -10.01
C ASP A 464 -6.96 7.25 -10.58
N ASP A 465 -6.04 6.57 -9.90
CA ASP A 465 -4.64 6.51 -10.31
C ASP A 465 -4.23 5.16 -10.90
N PHE A 466 -3.43 5.18 -11.97
CA PHE A 466 -2.74 3.96 -12.40
C PHE A 466 -1.63 3.57 -11.43
N ILE A 467 -0.89 4.57 -10.96
CA ILE A 467 0.18 4.44 -9.98
C ILE A 467 0.07 5.60 -9.00
N GLU A 468 -0.25 5.31 -7.74
CA GLU A 468 -0.43 6.30 -6.67
C GLU A 468 0.79 6.26 -5.73
N THR A 469 1.58 7.34 -5.67
CA THR A 469 2.83 7.39 -4.88
C THR A 469 2.94 8.62 -3.99
N ASP A 470 1.83 9.31 -3.71
CA ASP A 470 1.79 10.50 -2.86
C ASP A 470 1.73 10.17 -1.35
N GLY A 471 1.80 8.88 -1.00
CA GLY A 471 1.62 8.35 0.34
C GLY A 471 2.85 7.88 1.13
N GLY A 472 3.99 7.74 0.45
CA GLY A 472 5.21 7.04 0.91
C GLY A 472 6.11 7.81 1.86
#